data_AF-A0A1I8IKD7-F1
#
_entry.id   AF-A0A1I8IKD7-F1
#
_cell.length_a   1.000
_cell.length_b   1.000
_cell.length_c   1.000
_cell.angle_alpha   90.00
_cell.angle_beta   90.00
_cell.angle_gamma   90.00
#
_symmetry.space_group_name_H-M   'P 1'
#
loop_
_entity.id
_entity.type
_entity.pdbx_description
1 polymer ?
#
loop_
_entity_poly.entity_id
_entity_poly.type
_entity_poly.pdbx_seq_one_letter_code
_entity_poly.pdbx_strand_id
1 'polypeptide(L)' 'MHQLTTGQPGSRTLRIELTLWNATVFWAELRSFRVGPEADKYRIDWTGYSGNLDDSMYIHRSKPFSTRDVNNCAC' A
#
# COMPACT_ATOMS: atom_id res chain seq x y z
N MET A 1 -5.13 7.64 8.16
CA MET A 1 -4.31 6.50 7.70
C MET A 1 -3.00 6.36 8.49
N HIS A 2 -2.11 7.36 8.51
CA HIS A 2 -0.86 7.28 9.27
C HIS A 2 -1.05 6.90 10.75
N GLN A 3 -1.93 7.59 11.48
CA GLN A 3 -2.26 7.27 12.89
C GLN A 3 -2.85 5.86 13.09
N LEU A 4 -3.60 5.39 12.09
CA LEU A 4 -4.17 4.05 12.04
C LEU A 4 -3.15 3.00 11.62
N THR A 5 -1.92 3.35 11.23
CA THR A 5 -0.83 2.42 10.95
C THR A 5 0.34 2.52 11.94
N THR A 6 0.43 3.60 12.72
CA THR A 6 1.44 3.80 13.76
C THR A 6 1.03 3.33 15.17
N GLY A 7 -0.27 3.23 15.47
CA GLY A 7 -0.72 2.85 16.82
C GLY A 7 -0.36 1.43 17.32
N GLN A 8 0.10 0.53 16.44
CA GLN A 8 0.59 -0.81 16.78
C GLN A 8 1.65 -1.21 15.74
N PRO A 9 2.95 -1.27 16.11
CA PRO A 9 3.99 -1.76 15.22
C PRO A 9 3.76 -3.26 14.96
N GLY A 10 3.53 -3.64 13.70
CA GLY A 10 3.69 -5.03 13.24
C GLY A 10 2.43 -5.85 12.87
N SER A 11 1.20 -5.37 13.12
CA SER A 11 -0.01 -6.21 12.98
C SER A 11 -1.07 -5.67 12.01
N ARG A 12 -0.70 -4.91 10.97
CA ARG A 12 -1.68 -4.40 10.00
C ARG A 12 -1.49 -5.05 8.65
N THR A 13 -2.55 -5.71 8.21
CA THR A 13 -2.64 -6.33 6.89
C THR A 13 -3.56 -5.48 6.04
N LEU A 14 -3.09 -5.06 4.86
CA LEU A 14 -3.93 -4.42 3.86
C LEU A 14 -4.47 -5.52 2.94
N ARG A 15 -5.80 -5.67 2.89
CA ARG A 15 -6.48 -6.54 1.93
C ARG A 15 -7.08 -5.68 0.83
N ILE A 16 -6.80 -6.05 -0.40
CA ILE A 16 -7.27 -5.40 -1.61
C ILE A 16 -8.13 -6.42 -2.34
N GLU A 17 -9.37 -6.03 -2.62
CA GLU A 17 -10.30 -6.83 -3.40
C GLU A 17 -10.67 -6.07 -4.67
N LEU A 18 -10.54 -6.75 -5.80
CA LEU A 18 -10.80 -6.21 -7.13
C LEU A 18 -11.88 -7.09 -7.77
N THR A 19 -13.00 -6.48 -8.13
CA THR A 19 -14.08 -7.17 -8.84
C THR A 19 -14.13 -6.65 -10.26
N LEU A 20 -13.99 -7.55 -11.23
CA LEU A 20 -14.19 -7.22 -12.64
C LEU A 20 -15.68 -7.22 -13.00
N TRP A 21 -15.97 -6.58 -14.12
CA TRP A 21 -17.31 -6.52 -14.71
C TRP A 21 -17.92 -7.91 -14.99
N ASN A 22 -17.08 -8.93 -15.22
CA ASN A 22 -17.50 -10.32 -15.40
C ASN A 22 -17.71 -11.08 -14.07
N ALA A 23 -17.84 -10.37 -12.94
CA ALA A 23 -17.95 -10.90 -11.58
C ALA A 23 -16.75 -11.71 -11.08
N THR A 24 -15.61 -11.69 -11.77
CA THR A 24 -14.38 -12.31 -11.25
C THR A 24 -13.82 -11.47 -10.11
N VAL A 25 -13.56 -12.11 -8.97
CA VAL A 25 -12.98 -11.48 -7.79
C VAL A 25 -11.51 -11.88 -7.67
N PHE A 26 -10.66 -10.87 -7.64
CA PHE A 26 -9.25 -11.00 -7.30
C PHE A 26 -9.00 -10.41 -5.93
N TRP A 27 -8.02 -10.98 -5.23
CA TRP A 27 -7.61 -10.51 -3.92
C TRP A 27 -6.09 -10.47 -3.84
N ALA A 28 -5.60 -9.49 -3.07
CA ALA A 28 -4.21 -9.38 -2.66
C ALA A 28 -4.16 -8.91 -1.20
N GLU A 29 -3.29 -9.53 -0.43
CA GLU A 29 -3.03 -9.24 0.97
C GLU A 29 -1.56 -8.84 1.15
N LEU A 30 -1.35 -7.68 1.76
CA LEU A 30 -0.04 -7.16 2.11
C LEU A 30 0.08 -7.17 3.63
N ARG A 31 1.02 -7.97 4.15
CA ARG A 31 1.27 -8.04 5.60
C ARG A 31 2.15 -6.88 6.06
N SER A 32 2.07 -6.56 7.36
CA SER A 32 2.90 -5.52 8.00
C SER A 32 2.89 -4.18 7.24
N PHE A 33 1.75 -3.82 6.67
CA PHE A 33 1.56 -2.58 5.92
C PHE A 33 1.73 -1.37 6.83
N ARG A 34 2.59 -0.45 6.42
CA ARG A 34 2.92 0.77 7.16
C ARG A 34 2.97 1.97 6.23
N VAL A 35 2.54 3.10 6.77
CA VAL A 35 2.64 4.42 6.14
C VAL A 35 3.51 5.29 7.02
N GLY A 36 4.61 5.80 6.44
CA GLY A 36 5.54 6.70 7.10
C GLY A 36 4.89 7.99 7.58
N PRO A 37 5.58 8.75 8.44
CA PRO A 37 5.11 10.07 8.87
C PRO A 37 5.12 11.07 7.69
N GLU A 38 4.48 12.21 7.90
CA GLU A 38 4.47 13.31 6.93
C GLU A 38 5.89 13.79 6.57
N ALA A 39 6.82 13.76 7.54
CA ALA A 39 8.23 14.07 7.32
C ALA A 39 8.91 13.13 6.29
N ASP A 40 8.42 11.90 6.15
CA ASP A 40 8.84 10.94 5.11
C ASP A 40 7.80 10.85 3.97
N LYS A 41 6.99 11.91 3.80
CA LYS A 41 6.02 12.05 2.72
C LYS A 41 5.07 10.86 2.59
N TYR A 42 4.67 10.29 3.73
CA TYR A 42 3.79 9.13 3.81
C TYR A 42 4.25 7.92 2.96
N ARG A 43 5.56 7.67 2.92
CA ARG A 43 6.13 6.51 2.23
C ARG A 43 5.44 5.21 2.65
N ILE A 44 5.08 4.40 1.66
CA ILE A 44 4.36 3.14 1.87
C ILE A 44 5.35 1.97 1.85
N ASP A 45 5.21 1.07 2.82
CA ASP A 45 6.02 -0.14 2.90
C ASP A 45 5.18 -1.30 3.47
N TRP A 46 5.51 -2.54 3.11
CA TRP A 46 4.81 -3.76 3.53
C TRP A 46 5.73 -4.98 3.42
N THR A 47 5.34 -6.12 3.95
CA THR A 47 6.04 -7.40 3.73
C THR A 47 5.03 -8.51 3.46
N GLY A 48 5.48 -9.66 2.94
CA GLY A 48 4.59 -10.83 2.77
C GLY A 48 3.37 -10.55 1.90
N TYR A 49 3.60 -10.35 0.60
CA TYR A 49 2.56 -10.33 -0.42
C TYR A 49 1.95 -11.73 -0.56
N SER A 50 0.62 -11.82 -0.59
CA SER A 50 -0.13 -13.04 -0.87
C SER A 50 -1.36 -12.69 -1.69
N GLY A 51 -1.63 -13.38 -2.78
CA GLY A 51 -2.79 -13.04 -3.62
C GLY A 51 -2.90 -13.91 -4.85
N ASN A 52 -4.01 -13.73 -5.57
CA ASN A 52 -4.29 -14.42 -6.83
C ASN A 52 -3.81 -13.64 -8.07
N LEU A 53 -3.05 -12.56 -7.87
CA LEU A 53 -2.49 -11.70 -8.91
C LEU A 53 -0.98 -11.57 -8.71
N ASP A 54 -0.31 -11.06 -9.74
CA ASP A 54 1.09 -10.64 -9.62
C ASP A 54 1.19 -9.33 -8.80
N ASP A 55 2.33 -9.09 -8.14
CA ASP A 55 2.52 -7.93 -7.25
C ASP A 55 2.74 -6.64 -8.06
N SER A 56 1.65 -6.13 -8.64
CA SER A 56 1.62 -4.84 -9.34
C SER A 56 1.89 -3.66 -8.41
N MET A 57 1.77 -3.85 -7.10
CA MET A 57 2.08 -2.81 -6.12
C MET A 57 3.58 -2.69 -5.86
N TYR A 58 4.39 -3.71 -6.17
CA TYR A 58 5.84 -3.72 -5.91
C TYR A 58 6.55 -2.46 -6.39
N ILE A 59 6.18 -1.91 -7.56
CA ILE A 59 6.77 -0.67 -8.10
C ILE A 59 6.51 0.57 -7.24
N HIS A 60 5.47 0.55 -6.40
CA HIS A 60 5.11 1.61 -5.46
C HIS A 60 5.75 1.45 -4.09
N ARG A 61 6.45 0.34 -3.85
CA ARG A 61 7.13 0.07 -2.60
C ARG A 61 8.18 1.14 -2.33
N SER A 62 8.18 1.67 -1.11
CA SER A 62 9.13 2.71 -0.68
C SER A 62 9.04 4.01 -1.48
N LYS A 63 8.01 4.21 -2.31
CA LYS A 63 7.77 5.48 -2.98
C LYS A 63 6.99 6.43 -2.05
N PRO A 64 7.30 7.73 -2.12
CA PRO A 64 6.54 8.74 -1.39
C PRO A 64 5.13 8.89 -1.99
N PHE A 65 4.20 9.36 -1.16
CA PHE A 65 2.86 9.70 -1.63
C PHE A 65 2.89 10.99 -2.44
N SER A 66 2.22 11.00 -3.59
CA SER A 66 2.14 12.16 -4.48
C SER A 66 0.69 12.53 -4.72
N THR A 67 0.44 13.83 -4.80
CA THR A 67 -0.86 14.40 -5.15
C THR A 67 -0.70 15.35 -6.34
N ARG A 68 -1.82 15.83 -6.88
CA ARG A 68 -1.82 16.75 -8.03
C ARG A 68 -1.02 18.03 -7.77
N ASP A 69 -1.06 18.50 -6.53
CA ASP A 69 -0.43 19.72 -6.02
C ASP A 69 0.97 19.47 -5.42
N VAL A 70 1.26 18.25 -4.97
CA VAL A 70 2.56 17.87 -4.41
C VAL A 70 3.15 16.69 -5.18
N ASN A 71 3.97 16.99 -6.19
CA ASN A 71 4.65 15.99 -6.98
C ASN A 71 5.90 15.44 -6.24
N ASN A 72 5.73 14.31 -5.56
CA ASN A 72 6.84 13.57 -4.94
C ASN A 72 7.35 12.41 -5.82
N CYS A 73 6.75 12.21 -7.00
CA CYS A 73 7.22 11.27 -8.01
C CYS A 73 8.38 11.91 -8.77
N ALA A 74 9.54 12.06 -8.13
CA ALA A 74 10.74 12.43 -8.86
C ALA A 74 11.06 11.32 -9.86
N CYS A 75 11.06 11.66 -11.15
CA CYS A 75 11.51 10.82 -12.26
C CYS A 75 13.01 10.56 -12.18
#